data_AF-A0AA42ZXC0-F1
#
_entry.id   AF-A0AA42ZXC0-F1
#
_cell.length_a   1.000
_cell.length_b   1.000
_cell.length_c   1.000
_cell.angle_alpha   90.00
_cell.angle_beta   90.00
_cell.angle_gamma   90.00
#
_symmetry.space_group_name_H-M   'P 1'
#
loop_
_entity.id
_entity.type
_entity.pdbx_description
1 polymer ?
#
loop_
_entity_poly.entity_id
_entity_poly.type
_entity_poly.pdbx_seq_one_letter_code
_entity_poly.pdbx_strand_id
1 'polypeptide(L)'
;MPPPDKIGPTRIQTRILSIDAVRGFALFGVLLVNMFNFGAYSPEWSNAVDRAFSIIMHSLFETRSLRLFSMLFGFGFALQLARALSLDNGSLWFYFRRLFFLFLFGMAHALFYDGDILMEYAALGLILVLFRNVPDWILLVLAVLLLTAFPV
;
A
#
# COMPACT_ATOMS: atom_id res chain seq x y z
N MET A 1 -2.75 -40.41 7.80
CA MET A 1 -3.24 -39.16 7.17
C MET A 1 -2.93 -38.01 8.09
N PRO A 2 -2.15 -36.99 7.67
CA PRO A 2 -2.09 -35.75 8.43
C PRO A 2 -3.48 -35.07 8.41
N PRO A 3 -3.91 -34.46 9.51
CA PRO A 3 -5.21 -33.81 9.60
C PRO A 3 -5.30 -32.59 8.66
N PRO A 4 -6.50 -32.24 8.17
CA PRO A 4 -6.70 -31.10 7.29
C PRO A 4 -6.28 -29.81 7.99
N ASP A 5 -5.44 -29.02 7.32
CA ASP A 5 -4.94 -27.74 7.83
C ASP A 5 -6.12 -26.81 8.10
N LYS A 6 -6.35 -26.53 9.39
CA LYS A 6 -7.35 -25.56 9.83
C LYS A 6 -6.96 -24.19 9.30
N ILE A 7 -7.93 -23.49 8.69
CA ILE A 7 -7.79 -22.10 8.23
C ILE A 7 -7.61 -21.21 9.47
N GLY A 8 -6.36 -21.07 9.92
CA GLY A 8 -5.95 -20.21 11.02
C GLY A 8 -5.12 -19.02 10.51
N PRO A 9 -4.86 -18.01 11.35
CA PRO A 9 -3.96 -16.92 11.01
C PRO A 9 -2.62 -17.51 10.56
N THR A 10 -2.04 -16.97 9.48
CA THR A 10 -0.76 -17.42 8.92
C THR A 10 0.25 -17.63 10.04
N ARG A 11 0.75 -18.87 10.19
CA ARG A 11 1.86 -19.17 11.11
C ARG A 11 2.97 -18.15 10.85
N ILE A 12 3.50 -17.56 11.91
CA ILE A 12 4.56 -16.53 11.88
C ILE A 12 5.73 -16.94 10.97
N GLN A 13 5.95 -18.25 10.81
CA GLN A 13 6.98 -18.87 9.99
C GLN A 13 6.90 -18.60 8.48
N THR A 14 5.77 -18.13 7.92
CA THR A 14 5.61 -17.82 6.47
C THR A 14 5.61 -16.31 6.15
N ARG A 15 5.94 -15.45 7.13
CA ARG A 15 6.07 -14.00 6.90
C ARG A 15 7.48 -13.63 6.48
N ILE A 16 7.59 -12.77 5.47
CA ILE A 16 8.86 -12.22 5.03
C ILE A 16 9.13 -10.97 5.88
N LEU A 17 9.88 -11.15 6.97
CA LEU A 17 10.13 -10.11 7.98
C LEU A 17 10.69 -8.82 7.36
N SER A 18 11.58 -8.94 6.38
CA SER A 18 12.15 -7.79 5.68
C SER A 18 11.10 -6.95 4.98
N ILE A 19 10.09 -7.57 4.36
CA ILE A 19 9.02 -6.85 3.67
C ILE A 19 8.09 -6.14 4.66
N ASP A 20 7.79 -6.79 5.78
CA ASP A 20 6.98 -6.19 6.83
C ASP A 20 7.71 -5.00 7.49
N ALA A 21 9.04 -5.09 7.67
CA ALA A 21 9.87 -3.99 8.17
C ALA A 21 9.89 -2.80 7.22
N VAL A 22 10.11 -3.03 5.91
CA VAL A 22 10.12 -1.94 4.92
C VAL A 22 8.71 -1.32 4.79
N ARG A 23 7.63 -2.09 4.92
CA ARG A 23 6.26 -1.53 4.97
C ARG A 23 6.07 -0.64 6.18
N GLY A 24 6.51 -1.08 7.36
CA GLY A 24 6.44 -0.27 8.58
C GLY A 24 7.21 1.04 8.42
N PHE A 25 8.39 0.99 7.82
CA PHE A 25 9.19 2.18 7.51
C PHE A 25 8.50 3.12 6.51
N ALA A 26 7.93 2.57 5.42
CA ALA A 26 7.20 3.37 4.45
C ALA A 26 5.97 4.04 5.08
N LEU A 27 5.21 3.30 5.89
CA LEU A 27 4.04 3.82 6.60
C LEU A 27 4.43 4.90 7.63
N PHE A 28 5.55 4.72 8.33
CA PHE A 28 6.09 5.74 9.23
C PHE A 28 6.40 7.04 8.49
N GLY A 29 7.01 6.96 7.31
CA GLY A 29 7.26 8.14 6.47
C GLY A 29 5.97 8.83 6.02
N VAL A 30 4.96 8.07 5.60
CA VAL A 30 3.63 8.62 5.26
C VAL A 30 2.99 9.32 6.46
N LEU A 31 3.13 8.75 7.66
CA LEU A 31 2.64 9.35 8.90
C LEU A 31 3.35 10.67 9.20
N LEU A 32 4.68 10.73 9.08
CA LEU A 32 5.45 11.95 9.32
C LEU A 32 5.04 13.09 8.39
N VAL A 33 4.85 12.78 7.10
CA VAL A 33 4.44 13.75 6.08
C VAL A 33 3.03 14.28 6.39
N ASN A 34 2.10 13.40 6.74
CA ASN A 34 0.75 13.81 7.11
C ASN A 34 0.74 14.65 8.40
N MET A 35 1.46 14.22 9.43
CA MET A 35 1.60 14.99 10.67
C MET A 35 2.16 16.38 10.40
N PHE A 36 3.17 16.48 9.53
CA PHE A 36 3.69 17.77 9.09
C PHE A 36 2.62 18.59 8.36
N ASN A 37 1.93 18.03 7.36
CA ASN A 37 0.88 18.75 6.62
C ASN A 37 -0.27 19.25 7.51
N PHE A 38 -0.67 18.49 8.53
CA PHE A 38 -1.69 18.93 9.49
C PHE A 38 -1.21 20.01 10.47
N GLY A 39 0.09 20.04 10.80
CA GLY A 39 0.68 20.99 11.77
C GLY A 39 1.38 22.20 11.17
N ALA A 40 1.80 22.16 9.91
CA ALA A 40 2.72 23.13 9.29
C ALA A 40 2.07 24.47 8.91
N TYR A 41 0.75 24.60 8.98
CA TYR A 41 0.04 25.85 8.68
C TYR A 41 0.05 26.87 9.84
N SER A 42 0.94 26.73 10.82
CA SER A 42 1.12 27.74 11.87
C SER A 42 2.12 28.82 11.42
N PRO A 43 1.73 30.11 11.39
CA PRO A 43 2.62 31.22 11.00
C PRO A 43 3.90 31.35 11.84
N GLU A 44 3.95 30.68 12.99
CA GLU A 44 5.07 30.70 13.94
C GLU A 44 6.29 29.89 13.45
N TRP A 45 6.13 29.03 12.45
CA TRP A 45 7.15 28.09 11.97
C TRP A 45 7.97 28.68 10.81
N SER A 46 8.55 29.85 11.03
CA SER A 46 9.27 30.61 9.99
C SER A 46 10.78 30.76 10.23
N ASN A 47 11.34 30.06 11.23
CA ASN A 47 12.77 30.14 11.50
C ASN A 47 13.58 29.32 10.47
N ALA A 48 14.89 29.59 10.40
CA ALA A 48 15.79 28.89 9.48
C ALA A 48 15.83 27.37 9.74
N VAL A 49 15.69 26.96 11.00
CA VAL A 49 15.62 25.55 11.42
C VAL A 49 14.34 24.89 10.91
N ASP A 50 13.20 25.57 11.02
CA ASP A 50 11.90 25.06 10.55
C ASP A 50 11.92 24.85 9.03
N ARG A 51 12.49 25.80 8.28
CA ARG A 51 12.68 25.67 6.83
C ARG A 51 13.61 24.51 6.46
N ALA A 52 14.74 24.35 7.16
CA ALA A 52 15.66 23.24 6.91
C ALA A 52 14.97 21.88 7.16
N PHE A 53 14.21 21.77 8.25
CA PHE A 53 13.47 20.56 8.57
C PHE A 53 12.37 20.27 7.54
N SER A 54 11.65 21.30 7.09
CA SER A 54 10.64 21.19 6.05
C SER A 54 11.22 20.65 4.74
N ILE A 55 12.37 21.19 4.31
CA ILE A 55 13.08 20.74 3.10
C ILE A 55 13.51 19.28 3.23
N ILE A 56 14.05 18.89 4.39
CA ILE A 56 14.47 17.50 4.65
C ILE A 56 13.26 16.57 4.59
N MET A 57 12.15 16.92 5.25
CA MET A 57 10.93 16.12 5.27
C MET A 57 10.33 15.95 3.87
N HIS A 58 10.16 17.04 3.12
CA HIS A 58 9.64 16.98 1.74
C HIS A 58 10.55 16.17 0.81
N SER A 59 11.86 16.41 0.88
CA SER A 59 12.83 15.77 -0.03
C SER A 59 13.02 14.27 0.23
N LEU A 60 12.99 13.87 1.51
CA LEU A 60 13.24 12.47 1.89
C LEU A 60 11.98 11.63 2.00
N PHE A 61 10.87 12.17 2.50
CA PHE A 61 9.73 11.34 2.90
C PHE A 61 8.51 11.50 2.00
N GLU A 62 8.13 12.72 1.61
CA GLU A 62 6.85 12.97 0.96
C GLU A 62 6.59 12.07 -0.26
N THR A 63 7.36 12.22 -1.33
CA THR A 63 7.12 11.41 -2.53
C THR A 63 7.73 10.00 -2.44
N ARG A 64 8.76 9.79 -1.62
CA ARG A 64 9.48 8.51 -1.56
C ARG A 64 8.74 7.48 -0.71
N SER A 65 8.20 7.87 0.43
CA SER A 65 7.47 6.98 1.32
C SER A 65 6.16 6.52 0.72
N LEU A 66 5.43 7.41 0.04
CA LEU A 66 4.22 7.05 -0.73
C LEU A 66 4.55 6.06 -1.85
N ARG A 67 5.61 6.30 -2.63
CA ARG A 67 6.05 5.38 -3.70
C ARG A 67 6.44 4.00 -3.18
N LEU A 68 7.24 3.95 -2.11
CA LEU A 68 7.61 2.68 -1.47
C LEU A 68 6.38 1.95 -0.93
N PHE A 69 5.47 2.67 -0.28
CA PHE A 69 4.24 2.10 0.25
C PHE A 69 3.36 1.51 -0.86
N SER A 70 3.15 2.26 -1.97
CA SER A 70 2.42 1.78 -3.16
C SER A 70 3.03 0.50 -3.73
N MET A 71 4.35 0.44 -3.90
CA MET A 71 5.03 -0.75 -4.42
C MET A 71 4.84 -1.96 -3.50
N LEU A 72 5.00 -1.78 -2.19
CA LEU A 72 4.86 -2.85 -1.20
C LEU A 72 3.40 -3.29 -1.01
N PHE A 73 2.45 -2.38 -1.25
CA PHE A 73 1.03 -2.69 -1.33
C PHE A 73 0.75 -3.60 -2.51
N GLY A 74 1.24 -3.26 -3.71
CA GLY A 74 1.13 -4.11 -4.91
C GLY A 74 1.78 -5.48 -4.73
N PHE A 75 2.98 -5.54 -4.15
CA PHE A 75 3.62 -6.81 -3.80
C PHE A 75 2.79 -7.62 -2.79
N GLY A 76 2.26 -6.95 -1.77
CA GLY A 76 1.39 -7.57 -0.77
C GLY A 76 0.11 -8.13 -1.37
N PHE A 77 -0.47 -7.42 -2.33
CA PHE A 77 -1.58 -7.88 -3.14
C PHE A 77 -1.22 -9.18 -3.88
N ALA A 78 -0.11 -9.19 -4.63
CA ALA A 78 0.29 -10.35 -5.43
C ALA A 78 0.50 -11.59 -4.55
N LEU A 79 1.14 -11.41 -3.39
CA LEU A 79 1.35 -12.49 -2.43
C LEU A 79 0.03 -13.01 -1.82
N GLN A 80 -0.91 -12.12 -1.50
CA GLN A 80 -2.23 -12.51 -0.99
C GLN A 80 -3.06 -13.24 -2.04
N LEU A 81 -3.02 -12.78 -3.29
CA LEU A 81 -3.71 -13.42 -4.41
C LEU A 81 -3.14 -14.81 -4.69
N ALA A 82 -1.81 -14.95 -4.75
CA ALA A 82 -1.15 -16.25 -4.94
C ALA A 82 -1.55 -17.25 -3.84
N ARG A 83 -1.62 -16.79 -2.58
CA ARG A 83 -2.07 -17.61 -1.45
C ARG A 83 -3.55 -18.00 -1.53
N ALA A 84 -4.41 -17.08 -1.95
CA ALA A 84 -5.83 -17.37 -2.12
C ALA A 84 -6.08 -18.41 -3.22
N LEU A 85 -5.30 -18.35 -4.30
CA LEU A 85 -5.35 -19.31 -5.41
C LEU A 85 -4.73 -20.67 -5.06
N SER A 86 -3.77 -20.73 -4.12
CA SER A 86 -3.19 -22.00 -3.65
C SER A 86 -4.06 -22.78 -2.67
N LEU A 87 -5.13 -22.17 -2.14
CA LEU A 87 -6.09 -22.86 -1.28
C LEU A 87 -7.03 -23.72 -2.14
N ASP A 88 -7.42 -24.89 -1.64
CA ASP A 88 -8.19 -25.93 -2.36
C ASP A 88 -9.49 -25.41 -3.04
N ASN A 89 -10.09 -24.35 -2.48
CA ASN A 89 -11.32 -23.75 -2.99
C ASN A 89 -11.11 -22.48 -3.85
N GLY A 90 -9.87 -22.02 -4.05
CA GLY A 90 -9.55 -20.81 -4.83
C GLY A 90 -10.29 -19.53 -4.39
N SER A 91 -10.76 -19.48 -3.14
CA SER A 91 -11.72 -18.48 -2.70
C SER A 91 -11.07 -17.11 -2.49
N LEU A 92 -11.56 -16.12 -3.24
CA LEU A 92 -11.18 -14.71 -3.08
C LEU A 92 -11.99 -14.00 -1.98
N TRP A 93 -12.77 -14.72 -1.17
CA TRP A 93 -13.65 -14.12 -0.17
C TRP A 93 -12.88 -13.20 0.81
N PHE A 94 -11.80 -13.69 1.41
CA PHE A 94 -10.99 -12.91 2.34
C PHE A 94 -10.33 -11.70 1.67
N TYR A 95 -9.99 -11.86 0.39
CA TYR A 95 -9.41 -10.80 -0.42
C TYR A 95 -10.41 -9.66 -0.65
N PHE A 96 -11.62 -9.96 -1.15
CA PHE A 96 -12.66 -8.95 -1.35
C PHE A 96 -13.14 -8.32 -0.05
N ARG A 97 -13.26 -9.10 1.02
CA ARG A 97 -13.61 -8.57 2.35
C ARG A 97 -12.60 -7.52 2.82
N ARG A 98 -11.31 -7.76 2.61
CA ARG A 98 -10.26 -6.79 2.96
C ARG A 98 -10.38 -5.50 2.16
N LEU A 99 -10.56 -5.59 0.83
CA LEU A 99 -10.72 -4.40 -0.01
C LEU A 99 -11.98 -3.62 0.36
N PHE A 100 -13.08 -4.31 0.67
CA PHE A 100 -14.32 -3.68 1.10
C PHE A 100 -14.11 -2.84 2.38
N PHE A 101 -13.44 -3.40 3.39
CA PHE A 101 -13.11 -2.63 4.59
C PHE A 101 -12.12 -1.49 4.28
N LEU A 102 -11.13 -1.71 3.42
CA LEU A 102 -10.19 -0.66 3.03
C LEU A 102 -10.90 0.52 2.35
N PHE A 103 -11.84 0.22 1.45
CA PHE A 103 -12.67 1.21 0.79
C PHE A 103 -13.58 1.93 1.78
N LEU A 104 -14.21 1.21 2.72
CA LEU A 104 -15.08 1.81 3.73
C LEU A 104 -14.30 2.76 4.67
N PHE A 105 -13.08 2.37 5.05
CA PHE A 105 -12.19 3.25 5.81
C PHE A 105 -11.78 4.48 4.99
N GLY A 106 -11.46 4.31 3.71
CA GLY A 106 -11.16 5.44 2.83
C GLY A 106 -12.34 6.39 2.66
N MET A 107 -13.55 5.86 2.52
CA MET A 107 -14.78 6.65 2.43
C MET A 107 -15.05 7.42 3.73
N ALA A 108 -14.83 6.79 4.89
CA ALA A 108 -14.93 7.46 6.18
C ALA A 108 -13.85 8.54 6.34
N HIS A 109 -12.63 8.30 5.88
CA HIS A 109 -11.52 9.25 5.95
C HIS A 109 -11.70 10.45 5.00
N ALA A 110 -12.30 10.23 3.82
CA ALA A 110 -12.63 11.28 2.86
C ALA A 110 -13.59 12.34 3.42
N LEU A 111 -14.33 12.04 4.50
CA LEU A 111 -15.13 13.03 5.21
C LEU A 111 -14.29 14.04 6.01
N PHE A 112 -13.03 13.70 6.30
CA PHE A 112 -12.12 14.50 7.12
C PHE A 112 -10.96 15.11 6.31
N TYR A 113 -10.56 14.49 5.20
CA TYR A 113 -9.40 14.93 4.42
C TYR A 113 -9.56 14.61 2.92
N ASP A 114 -9.26 15.59 2.06
CA ASP A 114 -9.19 15.40 0.61
C ASP A 114 -7.83 14.81 0.21
N GLY A 115 -7.82 13.57 -0.31
CA GLY A 115 -6.61 12.88 -0.73
C GLY A 115 -6.40 11.50 -0.10
N ASP A 116 -7.47 10.71 0.01
CA ASP A 116 -7.42 9.41 0.66
C ASP A 116 -6.78 8.33 -0.24
N ILE A 117 -5.59 7.88 0.16
CA ILE A 117 -4.85 6.81 -0.52
C ILE A 117 -5.54 5.44 -0.35
N LEU A 118 -6.34 5.21 0.69
CA LEU A 118 -6.96 3.91 0.96
C LEU A 118 -8.00 3.57 -0.11
N MET A 119 -8.80 4.55 -0.53
CA MET A 119 -9.83 4.37 -1.54
C MET A 119 -9.20 4.07 -2.91
N GLU A 120 -8.12 4.78 -3.27
CA GLU A 120 -7.31 4.49 -4.45
C GLU A 120 -6.74 3.07 -4.42
N TYR A 121 -6.13 2.66 -3.30
CA TYR A 121 -5.59 1.31 -3.16
C TYR A 121 -6.67 0.22 -3.19
N ALA A 122 -7.86 0.49 -2.65
CA ALA A 122 -8.98 -0.44 -2.75
C ALA A 122 -9.43 -0.64 -4.20
N ALA A 123 -9.57 0.47 -4.94
CA ALA A 123 -9.90 0.44 -6.37
C ALA A 123 -8.82 -0.26 -7.20
N LEU A 124 -7.54 0.09 -7.00
CA LEU A 124 -6.41 -0.57 -7.65
C LEU A 124 -6.35 -2.06 -7.32
N GLY A 125 -6.66 -2.45 -6.08
CA GLY A 125 -6.77 -3.85 -5.69
C GLY A 125 -7.82 -4.60 -6.51
N LEU A 126 -9.01 -4.03 -6.68
CA LEU A 126 -10.06 -4.61 -7.53
C LEU A 126 -9.61 -4.75 -8.98
N ILE A 127 -8.96 -3.71 -9.52
CA ILE A 127 -8.42 -3.71 -10.89
C ILE A 127 -7.40 -4.83 -11.04
N LEU A 128 -6.45 -4.95 -10.11
CA LEU A 128 -5.40 -5.96 -10.18
C LEU A 128 -5.95 -7.40 -10.16
N VAL A 129 -7.10 -7.65 -9.53
CA VAL A 129 -7.76 -8.97 -9.60
C VAL A 129 -8.17 -9.33 -11.03
N LEU A 130 -8.54 -8.35 -11.86
CA LEU A 130 -8.88 -8.60 -13.27
C LEU A 130 -7.67 -9.09 -14.07
N PHE A 131 -6.47 -8.67 -13.67
CA PHE A 131 -5.21 -9.06 -14.29
C PHE A 131 -4.64 -10.39 -13.77
N ARG A 132 -5.33 -11.10 -12.86
CA ARG A 132 -4.81 -12.31 -12.21
C ARG A 132 -4.46 -13.46 -13.16
N ASN A 133 -5.12 -13.54 -14.31
CA ASN A 133 -4.93 -14.61 -15.31
C ASN A 133 -4.07 -14.13 -16.49
N VAL A 134 -3.56 -12.90 -16.44
CA VAL A 134 -2.72 -12.33 -17.49
C VAL A 134 -1.30 -12.86 -17.29
N PRO A 135 -0.62 -13.32 -18.35
CA PRO A 135 0.73 -13.84 -18.23
C PRO A 135 1.73 -12.75 -17.81
N ASP A 136 2.73 -13.15 -17.00
CA ASP A 136 3.70 -12.24 -16.37
C ASP A 136 4.41 -11.30 -17.36
N TRP A 137 4.69 -11.76 -18.58
CA TRP A 137 5.35 -10.94 -19.59
C TRP A 137 4.49 -9.75 -20.06
N ILE A 138 3.15 -9.89 -20.10
CA ILE A 138 2.24 -8.79 -20.41
C ILE A 138 2.22 -7.81 -19.24
N LEU A 139 2.22 -8.31 -18.00
CA LEU A 139 2.29 -7.46 -16.81
C LEU A 139 3.59 -6.67 -16.76
N LEU A 140 4.72 -7.27 -17.16
CA LEU A 140 6.01 -6.59 -17.26
C LEU A 140 6.00 -5.51 -18.34
N VAL A 141 5.47 -5.81 -19.54
CA VAL A 141 5.34 -4.80 -20.61
C VAL A 141 4.45 -3.65 -20.16
N LEU A 142 3.31 -3.95 -19.53
CA LEU A 142 2.39 -2.94 -19.00
C LEU A 142 3.07 -2.08 -17.91
N ALA A 143 3.83 -2.69 -17.00
CA ALA A 143 4.57 -1.97 -15.98
C ALA A 143 5.61 -1.02 -16.59
N VAL A 144 6.38 -1.47 -17.59
CA VAL A 144 7.36 -0.62 -18.30
C VAL A 144 6.67 0.50 -19.09
N LEU A 145 5.54 0.21 -19.74
CA LEU A 145 4.76 1.22 -20.44
C LEU A 145 4.22 2.29 -19.50
N LEU A 146 3.66 1.89 -18.35
CA LEU A 146 3.13 2.83 -17.36
C LEU A 146 4.24 3.70 -16.76
N LEU A 147 5.40 3.12 -16.47
CA LEU A 147 6.56 3.86 -15.95
C LEU A 147 7.14 4.87 -16.96
N THR A 148 7.05 4.58 -18.26
CA THR A 148 7.56 5.49 -19.30
C THR A 148 6.52 6.52 -19.76
N ALA A 149 5.23 6.16 -19.77
CA ALA A 149 4.14 7.07 -20.12
C ALA A 149 3.87 8.12 -19.04
N PHE A 150 4.04 7.75 -17.76
CA PHE A 150 3.91 8.64 -16.62
C PHE A 150 5.26 8.72 -15.91
N PRO A 151 6.19 9.60 -16.34
CA PRO A 151 7.41 9.83 -15.60
C PRO A 151 7.06 10.43 -14.23
N VAL A 152 7.12 9.58 -13.19
CA VAL A 152 6.88 9.92 -11.78
C VAL A 152 8.09 10.58 -11.15
#